data_AF-A0A9X2IX81-F1
#
_entry.id   AF-A0A9X2IX81-F1
#
_cell.length_a   1.000
_cell.length_b   1.000
_cell.length_c   1.000
_cell.angle_alpha   90.00
_cell.angle_beta   90.00
_cell.angle_gamma   90.00
#
_symmetry.space_group_name_H-M   'P 1'
#
loop_
_entity.id
_entity.type
_entity.pdbx_description
1 polymer ?
#
loop_
_entity_poly.entity_id
_entity_poly.type
_entity_poly.pdbx_seq_one_letter_code
_entity_poly.pdbx_strand_id
1 'polypeptide(L)'
;MPEWPQGQATAFMNLEGVRDTAFGVLILALLLTHQRRALAIGMLATSLVPLGDMLTVLRYDGSPAAAFGIHGLTAALVIATGLLLLREHAAAHTPMIAATA
;
A
#
# COMPACT_ATOMS: atom_id res chain seq x y z
N MET A 1 -4.63 27.28 -6.92
CA MET A 1 -3.45 26.37 -6.96
C MET A 1 -3.18 25.96 -5.52
N PRO A 2 -2.68 24.74 -5.23
CA PRO A 2 -2.26 24.41 -3.88
C PRO A 2 -1.23 25.42 -3.43
N GLU A 3 -1.37 25.94 -2.21
CA GLU A 3 -0.32 26.75 -1.60
C GLU A 3 0.85 25.85 -1.20
N TRP A 4 2.08 26.34 -1.37
CA TRP A 4 3.24 25.60 -0.90
C TRP A 4 3.23 25.57 0.64
N PRO A 5 3.44 24.42 1.28
CA PRO A 5 3.41 24.31 2.73
C PRO A 5 4.51 25.18 3.36
N GLN A 6 4.16 25.92 4.42
CA GLN A 6 5.12 26.69 5.21
C GLN A 6 5.06 26.33 6.69
N GLY A 7 6.17 26.55 7.40
CA GLY A 7 6.27 26.34 8.85
C GLY A 7 5.91 24.91 9.27
N GLN A 8 4.94 24.79 10.17
CA GLN A 8 4.50 23.49 10.70
C GLN A 8 3.94 22.55 9.62
N ALA A 9 3.31 23.08 8.57
CA ALA A 9 2.81 22.27 7.46
C ALA A 9 3.95 21.58 6.70
N THR A 10 5.08 22.27 6.50
CA THR A 10 6.27 21.69 5.86
C THR A 10 6.85 20.57 6.73
N ALA A 11 6.95 20.79 8.04
CA ALA A 11 7.42 19.77 8.97
C ALA A 11 6.52 18.54 8.96
N PHE A 12 5.19 18.73 8.95
CA PHE A 12 4.22 17.65 8.86
C PHE A 12 4.38 16.85 7.56
N MET A 13 4.44 17.52 6.40
CA MET A 13 4.65 16.85 5.11
C MET A 13 5.99 16.10 5.02
N ASN A 14 7.05 16.61 5.66
CA ASN A 14 8.31 15.89 5.75
C ASN A 14 8.20 14.61 6.59
N LEU A 15 7.46 14.63 7.71
CA LEU A 15 7.21 13.44 8.52
C LEU A 15 6.44 12.38 7.72
N GLU A 16 5.44 12.79 6.94
CA GLU A 16 4.71 11.90 6.05
C GLU A 16 5.63 11.30 4.99
N GLY A 17 6.44 12.12 4.31
CA GLY A 17 7.39 11.64 3.30
C GLY A 17 8.42 10.66 3.86
N VAL A 18 8.93 10.89 5.07
CA VAL A 18 9.86 9.96 5.75
C VAL A 18 9.16 8.63 6.07
N ARG A 19 7.93 8.67 6.60
CA ARG A 19 7.13 7.48 6.90
C ARG A 19 6.89 6.64 5.64
N ASP A 20 6.50 7.29 4.54
CA ASP A 20 6.19 6.61 3.29
C ASP A 20 7.45 6.03 2.65
N THR A 21 8.58 6.74 2.73
CA THR A 21 9.89 6.23 2.33
C THR A 21 10.27 4.99 3.13
N ALA A 22 10.06 5.00 4.46
CA ALA A 22 10.36 3.86 5.31
C ALA A 22 9.50 2.63 4.95
N PHE A 23 8.21 2.82 4.66
CA PHE A 23 7.35 1.73 4.17
C PHE A 23 7.83 1.19 2.82
N GLY A 24 8.23 2.07 1.89
CA GLY A 24 8.82 1.66 0.62
C GLY A 24 10.09 0.82 0.80
N VAL A 25 11.01 1.25 1.67
CA VAL A 25 12.23 0.50 2.00
C VAL A 25 11.90 -0.85 2.63
N LEU A 26 10.92 -0.92 3.54
CA LEU A 26 10.47 -2.18 4.15
C LEU A 26 9.92 -3.15 3.09
N ILE A 27 9.07 -2.67 2.17
CA ILE A 27 8.52 -3.47 1.06
C ILE A 27 9.65 -4.00 0.17
N LEU A 28 10.60 -3.14 -0.20
CA LEU A 28 11.76 -3.52 -1.00
C LEU A 28 12.63 -4.57 -0.28
N ALA A 29 12.86 -4.42 1.02
CA ALA A 29 13.61 -5.39 1.80
C ALA A 29 12.93 -6.76 1.82
N LEU A 30 11.61 -6.81 2.02
CA LEU A 30 10.83 -8.06 1.98
C LEU A 30 10.84 -8.71 0.59
N LEU A 31 10.79 -7.90 -0.47
CA LEU A 31 10.90 -8.37 -1.84
C LEU A 31 12.28 -8.97 -2.13
N LEU A 32 13.35 -8.25 -1.80
CA LEU A 32 14.74 -8.68 -2.02
C LEU A 32 15.15 -9.90 -1.18
N THR A 33 14.52 -10.09 -0.02
CA THR A 33 14.74 -11.27 0.84
C THR A 33 13.76 -12.40 0.55
N HIS A 34 12.97 -12.29 -0.52
CA HIS A 34 12.00 -13.29 -0.97
C HIS A 34 10.94 -13.68 0.07
N GLN A 35 10.63 -12.79 1.03
CA GLN A 35 9.66 -13.03 2.10
C GLN A 35 8.22 -12.81 1.60
N ARG A 36 7.77 -13.63 0.64
CA ARG A 36 6.51 -13.44 -0.11
C ARG A 36 5.26 -13.25 0.76
N ARG A 37 5.08 -14.07 1.80
CA ARG A 37 3.91 -13.95 2.69
C ARG A 37 3.95 -12.66 3.51
N ALA A 38 5.11 -12.31 4.06
CA ALA A 38 5.29 -11.08 4.82
C ALA A 38 5.13 -9.85 3.90
N LEU A 39 5.67 -9.90 2.68
CA LEU A 39 5.47 -8.90 1.64
C LEU A 39 3.98 -8.71 1.34
N ALA A 40 3.23 -9.79 1.15
CA ALA A 40 1.80 -9.73 0.87
C ALA A 40 1.02 -9.04 2.01
N ILE A 41 1.27 -9.45 3.26
CA ILE A 41 0.67 -8.84 4.45
C ILE A 41 1.08 -7.37 4.56
N GLY A 42 2.36 -7.05 4.30
CA GLY A 42 2.89 -5.69 4.32
C GLY A 42 2.24 -4.80 3.27
N MET A 43 2.04 -5.28 2.04
CA MET A 43 1.32 -4.58 0.98
C MET A 43 -0.13 -4.29 1.41
N LEU A 44 -0.85 -5.27 1.95
CA LEU A 44 -2.22 -5.08 2.44
C LEU A 44 -2.27 -4.07 3.60
N ALA A 45 -1.37 -4.15 4.57
CA ALA A 45 -1.31 -3.21 5.68
C ALA A 45 -0.97 -1.79 5.21
N THR A 46 0.03 -1.64 4.33
CA THR A 46 0.45 -0.32 3.82
C THR A 46 -0.58 0.30 2.88
N SER A 47 -1.46 -0.49 2.24
CA SER A 47 -2.57 0.04 1.45
C SER A 47 -3.56 0.89 2.25
N LEU A 48 -3.57 0.77 3.59
CA LEU A 48 -4.35 1.62 4.47
C LEU A 48 -3.90 3.09 4.41
N VAL A 49 -2.64 3.36 4.04
CA VAL A 49 -2.13 4.73 3.88
C VAL A 49 -2.84 5.45 2.74
N PRO A 50 -2.74 5.03 1.46
CA PRO A 50 -3.47 5.69 0.37
C PRO A 50 -4.99 5.62 0.55
N LEU A 51 -5.53 4.61 1.24
CA LEU A 51 -6.96 4.60 1.59
C LEU A 51 -7.30 5.74 2.58
N GLY A 52 -6.51 5.90 3.63
CA GLY A 52 -6.65 6.98 4.61
C GLY A 52 -6.47 8.35 3.97
N ASP A 53 -5.52 8.50 3.05
CA ASP A 53 -5.30 9.74 2.31
C ASP A 53 -6.51 10.10 1.44
N MET A 54 -7.05 9.12 0.70
CA MET A 54 -8.28 9.31 -0.08
C MET A 54 -9.42 9.82 0.80
N LEU A 55 -9.66 9.17 1.94
CA LEU A 55 -10.72 9.55 2.86
C LEU A 55 -10.47 10.95 3.46
N THR A 56 -9.21 11.29 3.74
CA THR A 56 -8.82 12.60 4.25
C THR A 56 -9.10 13.68 3.21
N VAL A 57 -8.67 13.49 1.95
CA VAL A 57 -8.94 14.45 0.86
C VAL A 57 -10.44 14.67 0.71
N LEU A 58 -11.25 13.61 0.70
CA LEU A 58 -12.71 13.73 0.58
C LEU A 58 -13.35 14.40 1.79
N ARG A 59 -12.86 14.12 3.01
CA ARG A 59 -13.41 14.66 4.26
C ARG A 59 -13.17 16.17 4.41
N TYR A 60 -12.09 16.69 3.83
CA TYR A 60 -11.71 18.09 3.92
C TYR A 60 -11.93 18.84 2.59
N ASP A 61 -12.94 18.42 1.82
CA ASP A 61 -13.41 19.06 0.58
C ASP A 61 -12.31 19.25 -0.49
N GLY A 62 -11.32 18.36 -0.48
CA GLY A 62 -10.27 18.30 -1.50
C GLY A 62 -10.77 17.72 -2.82
N SER A 63 -9.90 17.73 -3.84
CA SER A 63 -10.27 17.30 -5.20
C SER A 63 -10.71 15.83 -5.25
N PRO A 64 -11.97 15.53 -5.65
CA PRO A 64 -12.42 14.14 -5.83
C PRO A 64 -11.61 13.40 -6.91
N ALA A 65 -11.15 14.12 -7.94
CA ALA A 65 -10.31 13.54 -8.98
C ALA A 65 -8.96 13.07 -8.43
N ALA A 66 -8.34 13.84 -7.52
CA ALA A 66 -7.12 13.42 -6.84
C ALA A 66 -7.39 12.28 -5.84
N ALA A 67 -8.46 12.41 -5.04
CA ALA A 67 -8.85 11.38 -4.07
C ALA A 67 -9.03 10.01 -4.73
N PHE A 68 -9.90 9.89 -5.73
CA PHE A 68 -10.14 8.60 -6.36
C PHE A 68 -9.05 8.22 -7.36
N GLY A 69 -8.55 9.17 -8.14
CA GLY A 69 -7.60 8.91 -9.22
C GLY A 69 -6.19 8.58 -8.75
N ILE A 70 -5.66 9.31 -7.75
CA ILE A 70 -4.31 9.06 -7.21
C ILE A 70 -4.40 8.07 -6.06
N HIS A 71 -5.16 8.41 -5.02
CA HIS A 71 -5.13 7.65 -3.77
C HIS A 71 -5.97 6.37 -3.87
N GLY A 72 -7.22 6.48 -4.31
CA GLY A 72 -8.12 5.33 -4.45
C GLY A 72 -7.56 4.27 -5.42
N LEU A 73 -7.06 4.69 -6.58
CA LEU A 73 -6.43 3.78 -7.54
C LEU A 73 -5.18 3.12 -6.96
N THR A 74 -4.29 3.89 -6.32
CA THR A 74 -3.10 3.33 -5.65
C THR A 74 -3.48 2.29 -4.61
N ALA A 75 -4.44 2.62 -3.73
CA ALA A 75 -4.93 1.70 -2.71
C ALA A 75 -5.48 0.40 -3.34
N ALA A 76 -6.31 0.52 -4.38
CA ALA A 76 -6.88 -0.64 -5.07
C ALA A 76 -5.80 -1.54 -5.69
N LEU A 77 -4.79 -0.95 -6.36
CA LEU A 77 -3.70 -1.68 -6.97
C LEU A 77 -2.83 -2.39 -5.92
N VAL A 78 -2.47 -1.71 -4.83
CA VAL A 78 -1.67 -2.29 -3.75
C VAL A 78 -2.43 -3.43 -3.06
N ILE A 79 -3.74 -3.25 -2.81
CA ILE A 79 -4.60 -4.31 -2.26
C ILE A 79 -4.62 -5.51 -3.21
N ALA A 80 -4.88 -5.27 -4.50
CA ALA A 80 -4.93 -6.32 -5.51
C ALA A 80 -3.60 -7.10 -5.55
N THR A 81 -2.45 -6.41 -5.57
CA THR A 81 -1.12 -7.04 -5.52
C THR A 81 -0.95 -7.88 -4.24
N GLY A 82 -1.29 -7.34 -3.06
CA GLY A 82 -1.21 -8.08 -1.80
C GLY A 82 -2.07 -9.35 -1.80
N LEU A 83 -3.30 -9.29 -2.31
CA LEU A 83 -4.19 -10.44 -2.44
C LEU A 83 -3.66 -11.49 -3.43
N LEU A 84 -3.10 -11.05 -4.57
CA LEU A 84 -2.50 -11.95 -5.55
C LEU A 84 -1.29 -12.69 -4.97
N LEU A 85 -0.41 -11.99 -4.24
CA LEU A 85 0.73 -12.59 -3.56
C LEU A 85 0.32 -13.64 -2.51
N LEU A 86 -0.79 -13.41 -1.78
CA LEU A 86 -1.35 -14.43 -0.87
C LEU A 86 -1.88 -15.66 -1.63
N ARG A 87 -2.55 -15.45 -2.76
CA ARG A 87 -3.11 -16.55 -3.58
C ARG A 87 -2.02 -17.43 -4.20
N GLU A 88 -0.97 -16.84 -4.75
CA GLU A 88 0.18 -17.59 -5.27
C GLU A 88 0.79 -18.51 -4.22
N HIS A 89 0.93 -18.02 -2.98
CA HIS A 89 1.49 -18.81 -1.89
C HIS A 89 0.58 -19.99 -1.49
N ALA A 90 -0.73 -19.79 -1.46
CA ALA A 90 -1.69 -20.86 -1.15
C ALA A 90 -1.68 -21.96 -2.21
N ALA A 91 -1.59 -21.59 -3.50
CA ALA A 91 -1.48 -22.54 -4.61
C ALA A 91 -0.20 -23.40 -4.51
N ALA A 92 0.94 -22.78 -4.14
CA ALA A 92 2.21 -23.49 -3.98
C ALA A 92 2.23 -24.50 -2.80
N HIS A 93 1.32 -24.36 -1.83
CA HIS A 93 1.24 -25.22 -0.63
C HIS A 93 0.11 -26.26 -0.71
N THR A 94 -0.56 -26.42 -1.85
CA THR A 94 -1.58 -27.49 -2.00
C THR A 94 -0.85 -28.84 -2.10
N PRO A 95 -0.97 -29.74 -1.10
CA PRO A 95 -0.26 -31.00 -1.13
C PRO A 95 -0.87 -31.88 -2.23
N MET A 96 0.00 -32.53 -2.99
CA MET A 96 -0.31 -33.47 -4.06
C MET A 96 -0.87 -34.79 -3.48
N ILE A 97 -1.95 -34.73 -2.71
CA ILE A 97 -2.62 -35.90 -2.11
C ILE A 97 -3.72 -36.44 -3.04
N ALA A 98 -4.07 -35.72 -4.11
CA ALA A 98 -5.16 -36.10 -5.01
C ALA A 98 -4.75 -36.97 -6.22
N ALA A 99 -3.50 -37.47 -6.31
CA ALA A 99 -2.98 -38.14 -7.52
C ALA A 99 -2.65 -39.64 -7.37
N THR A 100 -3.13 -40.32 -6.32
CA THR A 100 -3.03 -41.78 -6.21
C THR A 100 -4.32 -42.37 -5.62
N ALA A 101 -5.29 -42.66 -6.48
CA ALA A 101 -6.39 -43.58 -6.24
C ALA A 101 -6.76 -44.28 -7.55
#